data_AF-A0A8T4PDF8-F1
#
_entry.id   AF-A0A8T4PDF8-F1
#
_cell.length_a   1.000
_cell.length_b   1.000
_cell.length_c   1.000
_cell.angle_alpha   90.00
_cell.angle_beta   90.00
_cell.angle_gamma   90.00
#
_symmetry.space_group_name_H-M   'P 1'
#
loop_
_entity.id
_entity.type
_entity.pdbx_description
1 polymer ?
#
loop_
_entity_poly.entity_id
_entity_poly.type
_entity_poly.pdbx_seq_one_letter_code
_entity_poly.pdbx_strand_id
1 'polypeptide(L)' 'MLKIKRMLLLLIVLLLLISCKEIPKKETKTLSELQVTACNKADESKTCDTRLNEVGIVLKEDCCKILGKCC' A
#
# COMPACT_ATOMS: atom_id res chain seq x y z
N MET A 1 -43.46 14.09 4.49
CA MET A 1 -42.26 14.15 5.35
C MET A 1 -41.55 12.79 5.55
N LEU A 2 -42.28 11.66 5.72
CA LEU A 2 -41.67 10.34 5.98
C LEU A 2 -40.94 9.71 4.78
N LYS A 3 -41.39 9.98 3.54
CA LYS A 3 -40.81 9.43 2.28
C LYS A 3 -39.40 9.97 1.99
N ILE A 4 -39.17 11.26 2.25
CA ILE A 4 -37.88 11.93 2.03
C ILE A 4 -36.82 11.43 3.01
N LYS A 5 -37.20 11.21 4.29
CA LYS A 5 -36.30 10.61 5.29
C LYS A 5 -35.86 9.19 4.89
N ARG A 6 -36.75 8.36 4.32
CA ARG A 6 -36.39 7.01 3.84
C ARG A 6 -35.46 7.05 2.63
N MET A 7 -35.68 7.97 1.70
CA MET A 7 -34.83 8.14 0.52
C MET A 7 -33.43 8.65 0.89
N LEU A 8 -33.35 9.57 1.86
CA LEU A 8 -32.08 10.06 2.41
C LEU A 8 -31.31 8.93 3.14
N LEU A 9 -32.02 8.08 3.88
CA LEU A 9 -31.42 6.93 4.57
C LEU A 9 -30.83 5.91 3.58
N LEU A 10 -31.56 5.62 2.49
CA LEU A 10 -31.09 4.71 1.44
C LEU A 10 -29.85 5.25 0.71
N LEU A 11 -29.78 6.57 0.47
CA LEU A 11 -28.62 7.20 -0.15
C LEU A 11 -27.35 7.11 0.72
N ILE A 12 -27.50 7.30 2.03
CA ILE A 12 -26.38 7.22 2.99
C ILE A 12 -25.84 5.78 3.07
N VAL A 13 -26.72 4.78 3.08
CA VAL A 13 -26.33 3.36 3.09
C VAL A 13 -25.61 2.99 1.79
N LEU A 14 -26.05 3.50 0.64
CA LEU A 14 -25.39 3.27 -0.65
C LEU A 14 -23.99 3.88 -0.69
N LEU A 15 -23.80 5.09 -0.12
CA LEU A 15 -22.49 5.74 0.00
C LEU A 15 -21.52 4.99 0.93
N LEU A 16 -22.03 4.38 2.01
CA LEU A 16 -21.23 3.56 2.92
C LEU A 16 -20.73 2.26 2.28
N LEU A 17 -21.54 1.63 1.41
CA LEU A 17 -21.17 0.40 0.71
C LEU A 17 -20.05 0.60 -0.33
N ILE A 18 -19.90 1.81 -0.88
CA ILE A 18 -18.89 2.13 -1.90
C ILE A 18 -17.49 2.36 -1.26
N SER A 19 -17.43 2.69 0.03
CA SER A 19 -16.15 3.01 0.71
C SER A 19 -15.40 1.79 1.25
N CYS A 20 -16.03 0.60 1.27
CA CYS A 20 -15.37 -0.65 1.62
C CYS A 20 -14.85 -1.36 0.37
N LYS A 21 -14.08 -0.66 -0.47
CA LYS A 21 -13.07 -1.39 -1.24
C LYS A 21 -12.07 -1.86 -0.21
N GLU A 22 -12.17 -3.13 0.19
CA GLU A 22 -11.18 -3.79 1.03
C GLU A 22 -9.82 -3.54 0.39
N ILE A 23 -9.11 -2.53 0.90
CA ILE A 23 -7.70 -2.36 0.66
C ILE A 23 -7.14 -3.66 1.22
N PRO A 24 -6.59 -4.56 0.40
CA PRO A 24 -6.04 -5.80 0.92
C PRO A 24 -5.10 -5.39 2.02
N LYS A 25 -5.42 -5.78 3.27
CA LYS A 25 -4.52 -5.63 4.39
C LYS A 25 -3.28 -6.36 3.91
N LYS A 26 -2.29 -5.58 3.46
CA LYS A 26 -0.99 -6.08 3.06
C LYS A 26 -0.49 -6.71 4.33
N GLU A 27 -0.65 -8.03 4.44
CA GLU A 27 -0.03 -8.82 5.49
C GLU A 27 1.37 -8.24 5.62
N THR A 28 1.75 -7.86 6.82
CA THR A 28 3.05 -7.26 7.10
C THR A 28 4.08 -8.32 6.73
N LYS A 29 4.41 -8.38 5.44
CA LYS A 29 5.19 -9.44 4.85
C LYS A 29 6.60 -9.08 5.26
N THR A 30 7.06 -9.71 6.33
CA THR A 30 8.43 -9.58 6.79
C THR A 30 9.32 -9.88 5.59
N LEU A 31 10.05 -8.87 5.12
CA LEU A 31 10.89 -9.01 3.95
C LEU A 31 11.96 -10.07 4.25
N SER A 32 12.22 -10.95 3.29
CA SER A 32 13.31 -11.92 3.41
C SER A 32 14.67 -11.21 3.44
N GLU A 33 15.71 -11.87 3.94
CA GLU A 33 17.07 -11.30 3.95
C GLU A 33 17.55 -10.86 2.56
N LEU A 34 17.15 -11.59 1.52
CA LEU A 34 17.40 -11.22 0.12
C LEU A 34 16.73 -9.89 -0.26
N GLN A 35 15.48 -9.68 0.16
CA GLN A 35 14.74 -8.43 -0.08
C GLN A 35 15.37 -7.27 0.71
N VAL A 36 15.77 -7.49 1.96
CA VAL A 36 16.46 -6.49 2.79
C VAL A 36 17.82 -6.12 2.20
N THR A 37 18.58 -7.11 1.72
CA THR A 37 19.88 -6.88 1.08
C THR A 37 19.73 -6.12 -0.24
N ALA A 38 18.71 -6.47 -1.04
CA ALA A 38 18.40 -5.74 -2.26
C ALA A 38 18.07 -4.27 -1.96
N CYS A 39 17.30 -4.02 -0.89
CA CYS A 39 16.98 -2.69 -0.41
C CYS A 39 18.21 -1.87 -0.01
N ASN A 40 19.06 -2.42 0.85
CA ASN A 40 20.28 -1.74 1.29
C ASN A 40 21.20 -1.41 0.11
N LYS A 41 21.41 -2.37 -0.80
CA LYS A 41 22.30 -2.18 -1.95
C LYS A 41 21.75 -1.17 -2.95
N ALA A 42 20.43 -1.16 -3.14
CA ALA A 42 19.76 -0.17 -3.99
C ALA A 42 19.87 1.25 -3.40
N ASP A 43 19.73 1.39 -2.10
CA ASP A 43 19.89 2.66 -1.37
C ASP A 43 21.34 3.17 -1.43
N GLU A 44 22.33 2.33 -1.12
CA GLU A 44 23.76 2.68 -1.24
C GLU A 44 24.12 3.15 -2.65
N SER A 45 23.54 2.49 -3.66
CA SER A 45 23.79 2.82 -5.06
C SER A 45 22.91 3.97 -5.58
N LYS A 46 21.95 4.48 -4.77
CA LYS A 46 20.91 5.44 -5.20
C LYS A 46 20.11 4.98 -6.43
N THR A 47 19.84 3.68 -6.51
CA THR A 47 19.15 3.03 -7.64
C THR A 47 17.81 2.42 -7.24
N CYS A 48 17.20 2.84 -6.15
CA CYS A 48 15.91 2.31 -5.73
C CYS A 48 14.81 2.48 -6.78
N ASP A 49 14.81 3.55 -7.57
CA ASP A 49 13.85 3.77 -8.67
C ASP A 49 13.98 2.77 -9.82
N THR A 50 15.20 2.35 -10.12
CA THR A 50 15.49 1.55 -11.30
C THR A 50 15.64 0.09 -10.92
N ARG A 51 16.60 -0.22 -10.04
CA ARG A 51 16.98 -1.60 -9.71
C ARG A 51 15.91 -2.36 -8.95
N LEU A 52 15.24 -1.75 -7.98
CA LEU A 52 14.19 -2.47 -7.24
C LEU A 52 13.00 -2.78 -8.15
N ASN A 53 12.66 -1.85 -9.05
CA ASN A 53 11.56 -2.00 -9.99
C ASN A 53 11.89 -3.01 -11.11
N GLU A 54 13.12 -3.00 -11.62
CA GLU A 54 13.61 -3.96 -12.62
C GLU A 54 13.68 -5.39 -12.07
N VAL A 55 14.18 -5.53 -10.84
CA VAL A 55 14.39 -6.84 -10.23
C VAL A 55 13.07 -7.40 -9.68
N GLY A 56 12.09 -6.55 -9.37
CA GLY A 56 10.74 -6.95 -8.97
C GLY A 56 10.65 -7.73 -7.65
N ILE A 57 11.75 -7.81 -6.90
CA ILE A 57 11.87 -8.61 -5.68
C ILE A 57 11.17 -7.93 -4.50
N VAL A 58 11.12 -6.60 -4.46
CA VAL A 58 10.48 -5.83 -3.38
C VAL A 58 10.01 -4.47 -3.89
N LEU A 59 8.85 -4.04 -3.40
CA LEU A 59 8.30 -2.72 -3.71
C LEU A 59 9.05 -1.64 -2.94
N LYS A 60 9.18 -0.46 -3.55
CA LYS A 60 9.80 0.70 -2.93
C LYS A 60 9.21 1.03 -1.56
N GLU A 61 7.89 1.01 -1.41
CA GLU A 61 7.26 1.40 -0.16
C GLU A 61 7.59 0.43 0.98
N ASP A 62 7.81 -0.86 0.67
CA ASP A 62 8.23 -1.85 1.67
C ASP A 62 9.70 -1.65 2.03
N CYS A 63 10.51 -1.28 1.04
CA CYS A 63 11.91 -0.93 1.20
C CYS A 63 12.09 0.28 2.13
N CYS A 64 11.28 1.33 1.94
CA CYS A 64 11.29 2.54 2.76
C CYS A 64 10.98 2.26 4.25
N LYS A 65 10.07 1.31 4.51
CA LYS A 65 9.70 0.92 5.87
C LYS A 65 10.84 0.22 6.61
N ILE A 66 11.65 -0.58 5.91
CA ILE A 66 12.81 -1.25 6.51
C ILE A 66 13.99 -0.31 6.67
N LEU A 67 14.28 0.51 5.65
CA LEU A 67 15.41 1.44 5.68
C LEU A 67 15.19 2.61 6.65
N GLY A 68 13.94 2.87 7.06
CA GLY A 68 13.61 4.03 7.91
C GLY A 68 13.78 5.37 7.20
N LYS A 69 14.02 5.35 5.89
CA LYS A 69 14.16 6.50 5.00
C LYS A 69 13.52 6.18 3.65
N CYS A 70 13.03 7.21 2.97
CA CYS A 70 12.63 7.03 1.59
C CYS A 70 13.86 6.77 0.72
N CYS A 71 13.76 5.69 -0.04
CA CYS A 71 14.43 5.58 -1.32
C CYS A 71 13.37 5.47 -2.42
#